data_AF-A0A4Q3SIK0-F1
#
_entry.id   AF-A0A4Q3SIK0-F1
#
_cell.length_a   1.000
_cell.length_b   1.000
_cell.length_c   1.000
_cell.angle_alpha   90.00
_cell.angle_beta   90.00
_cell.angle_gamma   90.00
#
_symmetry.space_group_name_H-M   'P 1'
#
loop_
_entity.id
_entity.type
_entity.pdbx_description
1 polymer ?
#
loop_
_entity_poly.entity_id
_entity_poly.type
_entity_poly.pdbx_seq_one_letter_code
_entity_poly.pdbx_strand_id
1 'polypeptide(L)'
;MAPSGDKGRGVFTSSAIDKDVVIEIAPVIVMNAEDRALLDQTLLHDYIFEWGGQKKQCCMALGYVPVYNHSYGSNCEYEMDYDNDLIRIKTVRYIREGEELFINYNGLDL
;
A
#
# COMPACT_ATOMS: atom_id res chain seq x y z
N MET A 1 1.44 4.69 -13.22
CA MET A 1 2.25 3.45 -13.06
C MET A 1 3.24 3.37 -14.21
N ALA A 2 4.50 3.06 -13.92
CA ALA A 2 5.57 2.90 -14.91
C ALA A 2 6.59 1.84 -14.44
N PRO A 3 7.52 1.36 -15.29
CA PRO A 3 8.63 0.51 -14.85
C PRO A 3 9.48 1.18 -13.76
N SER A 4 9.87 0.42 -12.72
CA SER A 4 10.73 0.86 -11.61
C SER A 4 11.95 -0.07 -11.48
N GLY A 5 12.87 0.03 -12.45
CA GLY A 5 14.11 -0.75 -12.47
C GLY A 5 13.88 -2.25 -12.16
N ASP A 6 14.61 -2.75 -11.18
CA ASP A 6 14.56 -4.16 -10.75
C ASP A 6 13.36 -4.49 -9.85
N LYS A 7 12.55 -3.49 -9.45
CA LYS A 7 11.33 -3.67 -8.64
C LYS A 7 10.08 -3.93 -9.48
N GLY A 8 10.22 -4.05 -10.80
CA GLY A 8 9.11 -4.28 -11.71
C GLY A 8 8.33 -3.01 -12.00
N ARG A 9 7.12 -2.86 -11.46
CA ARG A 9 6.27 -1.66 -11.66
C ARG A 9 6.24 -0.82 -10.39
N GLY A 10 6.09 0.48 -10.56
CA GLY A 10 5.91 1.43 -9.47
C GLY A 10 4.83 2.45 -9.78
N VAL A 11 4.37 3.14 -8.74
CA VAL A 11 3.42 4.25 -8.86
C VAL A 11 4.20 5.56 -8.89
N PHE A 12 3.88 6.43 -9.82
CA PHE A 12 4.57 7.71 -10.05
C PHE A 12 3.54 8.80 -10.17
N THR A 13 3.87 10.01 -9.72
CA THR A 13 3.00 11.18 -9.90
C THR A 13 3.27 11.89 -11.23
N SER A 14 2.21 12.38 -11.88
CA SER A 14 2.30 13.25 -13.07
C SER A 14 2.30 14.74 -12.75
N SER A 15 2.31 15.11 -11.46
CA SER A 15 2.38 16.51 -11.01
C SER A 15 3.03 16.60 -9.63
N ALA A 16 3.44 17.80 -9.22
CA ALA A 16 3.87 18.01 -7.84
C ALA A 16 2.68 17.79 -6.87
N ILE A 17 2.96 17.23 -5.69
CA ILE A 17 1.95 16.97 -4.66
C ILE A 17 2.47 17.53 -3.34
N ASP A 18 1.64 18.30 -2.64
CA ASP A 18 1.97 18.81 -1.31
C ASP A 18 2.04 17.69 -0.26
N LYS A 19 2.59 18.02 0.90
CA LYS A 19 2.56 17.13 2.06
C LYS A 19 1.12 16.96 2.58
N ASP A 20 0.82 15.80 3.18
CA ASP A 20 -0.44 15.47 3.84
C ASP A 20 -1.65 15.39 2.88
N VAL A 21 -1.40 15.08 1.61
CA VAL A 21 -2.43 14.89 0.58
C VAL A 21 -2.76 13.41 0.46
N VAL A 22 -4.05 13.07 0.55
CA VAL A 22 -4.54 11.73 0.22
C VAL A 22 -4.57 11.58 -1.29
N ILE A 23 -3.78 10.65 -1.81
CA ILE A 23 -3.58 10.45 -3.25
C ILE A 23 -4.30 9.22 -3.78
N GLU A 24 -4.72 8.32 -2.89
CA GLU A 24 -5.50 7.15 -3.23
C GLU A 24 -6.37 6.70 -2.06
N ILE A 25 -7.59 6.25 -2.38
CA ILE A 25 -8.48 5.56 -1.46
C ILE A 25 -8.90 4.28 -2.18
N ALA A 26 -8.44 3.15 -1.67
CA ALA A 26 -8.68 1.84 -2.26
C ALA A 26 -9.59 1.01 -1.35
N PRO A 27 -10.72 0.48 -1.87
CA PRO A 27 -11.44 -0.57 -1.17
C PRO A 27 -10.58 -1.83 -1.05
N VAL A 28 -10.85 -2.64 -0.03
CA VAL A 28 -10.14 -3.90 0.20
C VAL A 28 -11.08 -5.09 0.16
N ILE A 29 -10.55 -6.24 -0.25
CA ILE A 29 -11.20 -7.53 -0.08
C ILE A 29 -10.62 -8.16 1.19
N VAL A 30 -11.42 -8.18 2.27
CA VAL A 30 -11.03 -8.79 3.55
C VAL A 30 -11.21 -10.30 3.48
N MET A 31 -10.19 -11.02 3.97
CA MET A 31 -10.11 -12.47 3.93
C MET A 31 -9.71 -13.00 5.32
N ASN A 32 -10.21 -14.18 5.66
CA ASN A 32 -9.99 -14.76 6.98
C ASN A 32 -8.63 -15.50 7.06
N ALA A 33 -8.35 -16.11 8.20
CA ALA A 33 -7.10 -16.84 8.42
C ALA A 33 -6.96 -18.10 7.54
N GLU A 34 -8.08 -18.77 7.20
CA GLU A 34 -8.07 -19.95 6.32
C GLU A 34 -7.73 -19.54 4.88
N ASP A 35 -8.31 -18.45 4.39
CA ASP A 35 -7.98 -17.86 3.09
C ASP A 35 -6.51 -17.43 3.04
N ARG A 36 -6.01 -16.79 4.09
CA ARG A 36 -4.60 -16.36 4.20
C ARG A 36 -3.64 -17.54 4.03
N ALA A 37 -3.91 -18.67 4.68
CA ALA A 37 -3.08 -19.86 4.57
C ALA A 37 -3.00 -20.42 3.13
N LEU A 38 -4.05 -20.22 2.32
CA LEU A 38 -4.04 -20.56 0.90
C LEU A 38 -3.24 -19.55 0.08
N LEU A 39 -3.42 -18.25 0.34
CA LEU A 39 -2.73 -17.18 -0.38
C LEU A 39 -1.22 -17.17 -0.15
N ASP A 40 -0.77 -17.54 1.05
CA ASP A 40 0.65 -17.66 1.40
C ASP A 40 1.41 -18.69 0.54
N GLN A 41 0.68 -19.57 -0.15
CA GLN A 41 1.25 -20.55 -1.08
C GLN A 41 1.32 -20.04 -2.53
N THR A 42 0.94 -18.78 -2.75
CA THR A 42 0.85 -18.16 -4.08
C THR A 42 1.64 -16.85 -4.12
N LEU A 43 1.85 -16.32 -5.33
CA LEU A 43 2.45 -14.99 -5.51
C LEU A 43 1.63 -13.85 -4.89
N LEU A 44 0.34 -14.06 -4.59
CA LEU A 44 -0.47 -13.03 -3.93
C LEU A 44 -0.03 -12.74 -2.50
N HIS A 45 0.77 -13.63 -1.88
CA HIS A 45 1.40 -13.39 -0.58
C HIS A 45 2.09 -12.02 -0.50
N ASP A 46 2.77 -11.62 -1.58
CA ASP A 46 3.56 -10.38 -1.64
C ASP A 46 2.70 -9.11 -1.81
N TYR A 47 1.38 -9.26 -2.00
CA TYR A 47 0.46 -8.16 -2.35
C TYR A 47 -0.65 -7.94 -1.33
N ILE A 48 -0.76 -8.80 -0.32
CA ILE A 48 -1.76 -8.71 0.73
C ILE A 48 -1.22 -8.01 1.98
N PHE A 49 -2.11 -7.32 2.69
CA PHE A 49 -1.79 -6.61 3.91
C PHE A 49 -2.34 -7.38 5.12
N GLU A 50 -1.66 -7.29 6.27
CA GLU A 50 -2.28 -7.68 7.54
C GLU A 50 -3.49 -6.78 7.81
N TRP A 51 -4.61 -7.36 8.27
CA TRP A 51 -5.87 -6.65 8.43
C TRP A 51 -6.55 -6.95 9.77
N GLY A 52 -7.29 -5.97 10.27
CA GLY A 52 -8.07 -6.03 11.51
C GLY A 52 -7.26 -5.85 12.79
N GLY A 53 -7.92 -5.39 13.86
CA GLY A 53 -7.26 -5.01 15.12
C GLY A 53 -6.54 -6.14 15.88
N GLN A 54 -6.82 -7.41 15.57
CA GLN A 54 -6.10 -8.57 16.12
C GLN A 54 -5.07 -9.17 15.14
N LYS A 55 -4.90 -8.58 13.93
CA LYS A 55 -3.98 -9.05 12.88
C LYS A 55 -4.15 -10.53 12.48
N LYS A 56 -5.37 -11.07 12.59
CA LYS A 56 -5.71 -12.45 12.21
C LYS A 56 -6.29 -12.55 10.80
N GLN A 57 -6.60 -11.42 10.18
CA GLN A 57 -7.12 -11.34 8.82
C GLN A 57 -6.04 -10.80 7.91
N CYS A 58 -6.23 -11.00 6.62
CA CYS A 58 -5.51 -10.25 5.61
C CYS A 58 -6.51 -9.53 4.70
N CYS A 59 -6.01 -8.59 3.92
CA CYS A 59 -6.79 -8.02 2.85
C CYS A 59 -5.96 -7.86 1.58
N MET A 60 -6.62 -8.00 0.44
CA MET A 60 -6.07 -7.52 -0.83
C MET A 60 -6.60 -6.12 -1.08
N ALA A 61 -5.72 -5.12 -1.13
CA ALA A 61 -6.12 -3.80 -1.55
C ALA A 61 -6.43 -3.80 -3.06
N LEU A 62 -7.49 -3.10 -3.45
CA LEU A 62 -7.76 -2.85 -4.86
C LEU A 62 -7.01 -1.60 -5.34
N GLY A 63 -7.25 -1.17 -6.58
CA GLY A 63 -6.57 -0.01 -7.14
C GLY A 63 -5.07 -0.25 -7.38
N TYR A 64 -4.25 0.75 -7.09
CA TYR A 64 -2.80 0.73 -7.24
C TYR A 64 -2.05 0.48 -5.94
N VAL A 65 -2.72 0.45 -4.77
CA VAL A 65 -2.09 0.16 -3.47
C VAL A 65 -1.11 -1.03 -3.50
N PRO A 66 -1.44 -2.19 -4.10
CA PRO A 66 -0.50 -3.34 -4.16
C PRO A 66 0.72 -3.12 -5.06
N VAL A 67 0.79 -2.00 -5.79
CA VAL A 67 1.84 -1.69 -6.77
C VAL A 67 2.81 -0.61 -6.26
N TYR A 68 2.51 0.04 -5.13
CA TYR A 68 3.46 0.97 -4.53
C TYR A 68 4.69 0.19 -4.07
N ASN A 69 5.87 0.66 -4.45
CA ASN A 69 7.08 -0.03 -4.04
C ASN A 69 7.43 0.26 -2.58
N HIS A 70 8.17 -0.65 -1.96
CA HIS A 70 8.67 -0.46 -0.61
C HIS A 70 9.91 0.45 -0.57
N SER A 71 9.97 1.30 0.47
CA SER A 71 11.19 2.01 0.89
C SER A 71 11.14 2.34 2.39
N TYR A 72 12.26 2.22 3.11
CA TYR A 72 12.38 2.72 4.50
C TYR A 72 12.30 4.26 4.56
N GLY A 73 12.76 4.94 3.52
CA GLY A 73 12.56 6.39 3.34
C GLY A 73 11.33 6.67 2.50
N SER A 74 10.19 6.04 2.84
CA SER A 74 8.95 6.20 2.08
C SER A 74 8.50 7.66 2.06
N ASN A 75 7.96 8.09 0.92
CA ASN A 75 7.41 9.44 0.74
C ASN A 75 5.88 9.45 0.81
N CYS A 76 5.27 8.28 0.99
CA CYS A 76 3.88 8.10 1.39
C CYS A 76 3.78 7.16 2.60
N GLU A 77 2.66 7.25 3.29
CA GLU A 77 2.18 6.29 4.30
C GLU A 77 0.84 5.72 3.86
N TYR A 78 0.51 4.52 4.34
CA TYR A 78 -0.84 3.98 4.19
C TYR A 78 -1.56 3.99 5.54
N GLU A 79 -2.86 4.26 5.50
CA GLU A 79 -3.76 4.23 6.65
C GLU A 79 -4.87 3.20 6.39
N MET A 80 -5.18 2.38 7.39
CA MET A 80 -6.21 1.35 7.31
C MET A 80 -7.47 1.80 8.04
N ASP A 81 -8.60 1.74 7.36
CA ASP A 81 -9.93 2.07 7.88
C ASP A 81 -10.76 0.80 7.90
N TYR A 82 -10.74 0.14 9.06
CA TYR A 82 -11.39 -1.15 9.27
C TYR A 82 -12.92 -1.04 9.28
N ASP A 83 -13.47 0.13 9.60
CA ASP A 83 -14.93 0.32 9.66
C ASP A 83 -15.55 0.44 8.26
N ASN A 84 -14.76 0.89 7.27
CA ASN A 84 -15.21 1.11 5.90
C ASN A 84 -14.55 0.19 4.86
N ASP A 85 -13.67 -0.73 5.28
CA ASP A 85 -12.89 -1.60 4.41
C ASP A 85 -12.07 -0.83 3.36
N LEU A 86 -11.29 0.17 3.81
CA LEU A 86 -10.47 1.02 2.95
C LEU A 86 -9.00 1.08 3.37
N ILE A 87 -8.11 1.17 2.40
CA ILE A 87 -6.73 1.67 2.58
C ILE A 87 -6.62 3.03 1.90
N ARG A 88 -6.02 4.01 2.60
CA ARG A 88 -5.70 5.33 2.07
C ARG A 88 -4.20 5.49 1.93
N ILE A 89 -3.73 6.09 0.85
CA ILE A 89 -2.33 6.48 0.68
C ILE A 89 -2.22 8.00 0.82
N LYS A 90 -1.34 8.47 1.71
CA LYS A 90 -1.13 9.89 2.02
C LYS A 90 0.34 10.26 1.87
N THR A 91 0.63 11.42 1.29
CA THR A 91 2.00 11.93 1.18
C THR A 91 2.53 12.41 2.54
N VAL A 92 3.76 12.05 2.91
CA VAL A 92 4.38 12.49 4.19
C VAL A 92 5.34 13.68 4.03
N ARG A 93 5.59 14.07 2.78
CA ARG A 93 6.35 15.25 2.38
C ARG A 93 5.87 15.75 1.01
N TYR A 94 6.35 16.92 0.60
CA TYR A 94 6.21 17.37 -0.79
C TYR A 94 6.85 16.36 -1.76
N ILE A 95 6.15 16.08 -2.86
CA ILE A 95 6.53 15.16 -3.94
C ILE A 95 6.73 15.96 -5.23
N ARG A 96 7.83 15.71 -5.93
CA ARG A 96 8.07 16.34 -7.24
C ARG A 96 7.31 15.63 -8.35
N GLU A 97 6.96 16.36 -9.40
CA GLU A 97 6.47 15.75 -10.65
C GLU A 97 7.44 14.66 -11.13
N GLY A 98 6.90 13.50 -11.53
CA GLY A 98 7.66 12.35 -12.01
C GLY A 98 8.34 11.52 -10.92
N GLU A 99 8.23 11.90 -9.63
CA GLU A 99 8.82 11.11 -8.54
C GLU A 99 8.02 9.81 -8.31
N GLU A 100 8.72 8.72 -7.99
CA GLU A 100 8.09 7.46 -7.59
C GLU A 100 7.56 7.57 -6.16
N LEU A 101 6.39 6.97 -5.93
CA LEU A 101 5.67 6.94 -4.68
C LEU A 101 5.92 5.60 -4.00
N PHE A 102 6.42 5.66 -2.76
CA PHE A 102 6.79 4.51 -1.97
C PHE A 102 6.01 4.49 -0.67
N ILE A 103 5.73 3.29 -0.18
CA ILE A 103 5.16 3.03 1.14
C ILE A 103 6.10 2.17 1.99
N ASN A 104 5.92 2.20 3.31
CA ASN A 104 6.64 1.35 4.23
C ASN A 104 5.74 0.18 4.67
N TYR A 105 6.04 -1.04 4.24
CA TYR A 105 5.26 -2.25 4.59
C TYR A 105 5.54 -2.79 5.99
N ASN A 106 6.66 -2.39 6.61
CA ASN A 106 7.11 -3.01 7.85
C ASN A 106 6.43 -2.42 9.10
N GLY A 107 5.44 -1.54 8.94
CA GLY A 107 4.84 -0.81 10.05
C GLY A 107 5.84 0.15 10.68
N LEU A 108 5.33 1.18 11.33
CA LEU A 108 6.13 1.92 12.30
C LEU A 108 6.34 0.99 13.50
N ASP A 109 7.57 0.57 13.76
CA ASP A 109 7.99 0.21 15.12
C ASP A 109 7.83 1.49 15.97
N LEU A 110 6.65 1.69 16.55
CA LEU A 110 6.37 2.67 17.58
C LEU A 110 5.73 1.98 18.78
#